data_AF-A0A1Q3HLU9-F1
#
_entry.id   AF-A0A1Q3HLU9-F1
#
_cell.length_a   1.000
_cell.length_b   1.000
_cell.length_c   1.000
_cell.angle_alpha   90.00
_cell.angle_beta   90.00
_cell.angle_gamma   90.00
#
_symmetry.space_group_name_H-M   'P 1'
#
loop_
_entity.id
_entity.type
_entity.pdbx_description
1 polymer ?
#
loop_
_entity_poly.entity_id
_entity_poly.type
_entity_poly.pdbx_seq_one_letter_code
_entity_poly.pdbx_strand_id
1 'polypeptide(L)' 'MSHDAVNALGTELRIPRPELLDLIDELQRVHLITVTFAGLSLTLEGKESAAKRDRTETLDSTAPGA' A
#
# COMPACT_ATOMS: atom_id res chain seq x y z
N MET A 1 4.98 11.77 -14.00
CA MET A 1 3.87 10.90 -13.52
C MET A 1 2.62 11.29 -14.27
N SER A 2 1.93 10.37 -14.95
CA SER A 2 0.58 10.70 -15.42
C SER A 2 -0.31 10.82 -14.20
N HIS A 3 -1.05 11.93 -14.08
CA HIS A 3 -1.99 12.16 -12.99
C HIS A 3 -3.04 11.03 -12.86
N ASP A 4 -3.27 10.27 -13.93
CA ASP A 4 -4.21 9.14 -13.99
C ASP A 4 -3.90 8.02 -13.00
N ALA A 5 -2.64 7.62 -12.81
CA ALA A 5 -2.33 6.45 -11.96
C ALA A 5 -2.62 6.71 -10.49
N VAL A 6 -2.28 7.91 -10.01
CA VAL A 6 -2.57 8.34 -8.63
C VAL A 6 -4.07 8.58 -8.44
N ASN A 7 -4.75 9.16 -9.44
CA ASN A 7 -6.20 9.36 -9.37
C ASN A 7 -6.98 8.03 -9.39
N ALA A 8 -6.54 7.06 -10.19
CA ALA A 8 -7.13 5.72 -10.22
C ALA A 8 -6.98 5.02 -8.87
N LEU A 9 -5.79 5.06 -8.28
CA LEU A 9 -5.54 4.50 -6.95
C LEU A 9 -6.38 5.19 -5.86
N GLY A 10 -6.50 6.52 -5.92
CA GLY A 10 -7.35 7.26 -4.98
C GLY A 10 -8.83 6.93 -5.12
N THR A 11 -9.28 6.70 -6.35
CA THR A 11 -10.67 6.28 -6.62
C THR A 11 -10.94 4.88 -6.08
N GLU A 12 -10.02 3.92 -6.32
CA GLU A 12 -10.14 2.54 -5.85
C GLU A 12 -10.14 2.45 -4.32
N LEU A 13 -9.21 3.18 -3.68
CA LEU A 13 -9.11 3.23 -2.21
C LEU A 13 -10.15 4.16 -1.57
N ARG A 14 -10.91 4.91 -2.38
CA ARG A 14 -11.83 5.97 -1.93
C ARG A 14 -11.15 7.02 -1.04
N ILE A 15 -9.88 7.32 -1.32
CA ILE A 15 -9.07 8.30 -0.59
C ILE A 15 -8.96 9.59 -1.43
N PRO A 16 -9.19 10.77 -0.85
CA PRO A 16 -8.95 12.05 -1.51
C PRO A 16 -7.52 12.16 -2.03
N ARG A 17 -7.34 12.76 -3.21
CA ARG A 17 -6.03 12.90 -3.84
C ARG A 17 -4.95 13.52 -2.93
N PRO A 18 -5.21 14.58 -2.14
CA PRO A 18 -4.20 15.15 -1.25
C PRO A 18 -3.71 14.14 -0.20
N GLU A 19 -4.65 13.45 0.45
CA GLU A 19 -4.35 12.43 1.47
C GLU A 19 -3.59 11.24 0.89
N LEU A 20 -3.91 10.85 -0.35
CA LEU A 20 -3.18 9.79 -1.05
C LEU A 20 -1.73 10.22 -1.34
N LEU A 21 -1.50 11.48 -1.70
CA LEU A 21 -0.14 11.99 -1.95
C LEU A 21 0.68 12.04 -0.67
N ASP A 22 0.07 12.46 0.45
CA ASP A 22 0.71 12.45 1.75
C ASP A 22 1.10 11.02 2.18
N LEU A 23 0.21 10.05 1.95
CA LEU A 23 0.47 8.64 2.22
C LEU A 23 1.61 8.08 1.34
N ILE A 24 1.61 8.41 0.05
CA ILE A 24 2.70 7.99 -0.87
C ILE A 24 4.04 8.57 -0.39
N ASP A 25 4.07 9.83 0.02
CA ASP A 25 5.29 10.46 0.51
C ASP A 25 5.78 9.77 1.80
N GLU A 26 4.88 9.49 2.75
CA GLU A 26 5.22 8.79 3.98
C GLU A 26 5.77 7.38 3.71
N LEU A 27 5.09 6.58 2.88
CA LEU A 27 5.51 5.23 2.52
C LEU A 27 6.85 5.21 1.79
N GLN A 28 7.16 6.27 1.03
CA GLN A 28 8.46 6.42 0.38
C GLN A 28 9.55 6.78 1.38
N ARG A 29 9.28 7.66 2.36
CA ARG A 29 10.24 7.99 3.43
C ARG A 29 10.63 6.76 4.24
N VAL A 30 9.69 5.86 4.51
CA VAL A 30 9.95 4.59 5.22
C VAL A 30 10.40 3.45 4.30
N HIS A 31 10.77 3.75 3.04
CA HIS A 31 11.35 2.79 2.09
C HIS A 31 10.45 1.58 1.78
N LEU A 32 9.13 1.68 1.94
CA LEU A 32 8.19 0.60 1.62
C LEU A 32 7.75 0.61 0.16
N ILE A 33 7.78 1.78 -0.48
CA ILE A 33 7.45 1.94 -1.89
C ILE A 33 8.51 2.74 -2.64
N THR A 34 8.55 2.55 -3.95
CA THR A 34 9.27 3.42 -4.88
C THR A 34 8.30 4.02 -5.88
N VAL A 35 8.49 5.32 -6.11
CA VAL A 35 7.80 6.04 -7.18
C VAL A 35 8.73 6.08 -8.39
N THR A 36 8.30 5.45 -9.48
CA THR A 36 9.04 5.45 -10.76
C THR A 36 8.23 6.17 -11.83
N PHE A 37 8.84 6.40 -13.00
CA PHE A 37 8.11 6.91 -14.16
C PHE A 37 6.97 5.97 -14.59
N ALA A 38 7.13 4.66 -14.34
CA ALA A 38 6.13 3.63 -14.64
C ALA A 38 5.00 3.52 -13.60
N GLY A 39 5.10 4.23 -12.46
CA GLY A 39 4.08 4.22 -11.40
C GLY A 39 4.64 3.84 -10.03
N LEU A 40 3.76 3.32 -9.18
CA LEU A 40 4.06 2.92 -7.80
C LEU A 40 4.46 1.45 -7.75
N SER A 41 5.51 1.12 -7.00
CA SER A 41 5.96 -0.26 -6.81
C SER A 41 6.38 -0.49 -5.36
N LEU A 42 6.12 -1.69 -4.83
CA LEU A 42 6.61 -2.09 -3.51
C LEU A 42 8.11 -2.39 -3.58
N THR A 43 8.87 -1.93 -2.57
CA THR A 43 10.23 -2.41 -2.32
C THR A 43 10.21 -3.85 -1.81
N LEU A 44 11.40 -4.45 -1.62
CA LEU A 44 11.50 -5.74 -0.95
C LEU A 44 10.89 -5.68 0.46
N GLU A 45 11.22 -4.64 1.23
CA GLU A 45 10.71 -4.40 2.58
C GLU A 45 9.20 -4.16 2.59
N GLY A 46 8.67 -3.43 1.60
CA GLY A 46 7.24 -3.24 1.40
C GLY A 46 6.50 -4.55 1.15
N LYS A 47 7.05 -5.42 0.31
CA LYS A 47 6.47 -6.75 0.03
C LYS A 47 6.46 -7.63 1.28
N GLU A 48 7.57 -7.67 2.02
CA GLU A 48 7.64 -8.44 3.26
C GLU A 48 6.67 -7.92 4.32
N SER A 49 6.54 -6.60 4.45
CA SER A 49 5.62 -5.96 5.40
C SER A 49 4.16 -6.24 5.05
N ALA A 50 3.79 -6.16 3.76
CA ALA A 50 2.47 -6.53 3.29
C ALA A 50 2.18 -8.02 3.54
N ALA A 51 3.14 -8.91 3.24
CA ALA A 51 3.00 -10.35 3.45
C ALA A 51 2.89 -10.75 4.94
N LYS A 52 3.51 -10.00 5.86
CA LYS A 52 3.33 -10.21 7.31
C LYS A 52 1.90 -9.89 7.74
N ARG A 53 1.34 -8.77 7.26
CA ARG A 53 -0.04 -8.37 7.60
C ARG A 53 -1.08 -9.33 7.04
N ASP A 54 -0.93 -9.74 5.78
CA ASP A 54 -1.81 -10.72 5.13
C ASP A 54 -1.93 -12.02 5.93
N ARG A 55 -0.78 -12.55 6.40
CA ARG A 55 -0.75 -13.75 7.28
C ARG A 55 -1.39 -13.54 8.65
N THR A 56 -1.40 -12.31 9.16
CA THR A 56 -1.97 -12.03 10.47
C THR A 56 -3.51 -12.05 10.40
N GLU A 57 -4.09 -11.58 9.29
CA GLU A 57 -5.54 -11.67 9.05
C GLU A 57 -6.01 -13.12 8.74
N THR A 58 -5.15 -13.94 8.12
CA THR A 58 -5.49 -15.36 7.88
C THR A 58 -5.52 -16.19 9.17
N LEU A 59 -4.67 -15.85 10.15
CA LEU A 59 -4.59 -16.58 11.42
C LEU A 59 -5.71 -16.18 12.40
N ASP A 60 -6.19 -14.94 12.38
CA ASP A 60 -7.30 -14.48 13.23
C ASP A 60 -8.66 -15.13 12.83
N SER A 61 -8.80 -15.60 11.59
CA SER A 61 -9.97 -16.40 11.17
C SER A 61 -9.92 -17.87 11.60
N THR A 62 -8.83 -18.33 12.23
CA THR A 62 -8.70 -19.69 12.76
C THR A 62 -8.50 -19.65 14.27
N ALA A 63 -9.45 -19.08 15.00
CA ALA A 63 -9.73 -19.54 16.36
C ALA A 63 -10.71 -20.71 16.25
N PRO A 64 -10.27 -21.98 16.37
CA PRO A 64 -11.22 -23.08 16.55
C PRO A 64 -11.88 -22.88 17.91
N GLY A 65 -13.20 -22.65 17.90
CA GLY A 65 -14.02 -22.70 19.11
C GLY A 65 -13.77 -24.00 19.84
N ALA A 66 -13.35 -23.87 21.09
CA ALA A 66 -13.16 -24.93 22.07
C ALA A 66 -14.46 -25.64 22.43
#